data_AF-A0A8J4B2U2-F1
#
_entry.id   AF-A0A8J4B2U2-F1
#
_cell.length_a   1.000
_cell.length_b   1.000
_cell.length_c   1.000
_cell.angle_alpha   90.00
_cell.angle_beta   90.00
_cell.angle_gamma   90.00
#
_symmetry.space_group_name_H-M   'P 1'
#
loop_
_entity.id
_entity.type
_entity.pdbx_description
1 polymer ?
#
loop_
_entity_poly.entity_id
_entity_poly.type
_entity_poly.pdbx_seq_one_letter_code
_entity_poly.pdbx_strand_id
1 'polypeptide(L)'
;PALPVWRELEVNVPAAKTFAKSFLSRMTDAKSCLDAAQQRATDYYNKSKQDVVFSEGQKVLLSTKNLRSFAEGSRKLLPRWIGPYAVERMVGNAAVKLVLPTDMNIHPTFHVSLIRPYRGTEPVANANDTPTAVEPGPETWIAGKQKEYDVERVLDYRTRRVGKHRCK
;
A
#
# COMPACT_ATOMS: atom_id res chain seq x y z
N PRO A 1 36.68 -25.56 -12.35
CA PRO A 1 37.00 -24.55 -13.39
C PRO A 1 35.98 -24.68 -14.53
N ALA A 2 35.28 -23.60 -14.87
CA ALA A 2 34.31 -23.62 -15.97
C ALA A 2 35.06 -23.84 -17.30
N LEU A 3 34.68 -24.89 -18.02
CA LEU A 3 35.25 -25.17 -19.34
C LEU A 3 34.75 -24.11 -20.34
N PRO A 4 35.61 -23.59 -21.23
CA PRO A 4 35.25 -22.55 -22.19
C PRO A 4 34.24 -23.07 -23.24
N VAL A 5 33.29 -22.19 -23.58
CA VAL A 5 32.07 -22.47 -24.38
C VAL A 5 32.33 -22.83 -25.85
N TRP A 6 33.58 -22.73 -26.34
CA TRP A 6 33.92 -22.87 -27.76
C TRP A 6 34.80 -24.10 -28.08
N ARG A 7 35.07 -24.98 -27.12
CA ARG A 7 35.65 -26.28 -27.46
C ARG A 7 34.51 -27.24 -27.77
N GLU A 8 34.22 -27.45 -29.05
CA GLU A 8 33.48 -28.64 -29.46
C GLU A 8 34.21 -29.84 -28.84
N LEU A 9 33.51 -30.56 -27.97
CA LEU A 9 34.01 -31.81 -27.45
C LEU A 9 34.06 -32.76 -28.66
N GLU A 10 35.25 -32.86 -29.28
CA GLU A 10 35.57 -33.83 -30.31
C GLU A 10 35.61 -35.23 -29.67
N VAL A 11 34.46 -35.70 -29.19
CA VAL A 11 34.31 -37.05 -28.65
C VAL A 11 33.99 -37.96 -29.82
N ASN A 12 34.80 -38.98 -30.07
CA ASN A 12 34.56 -39.94 -31.16
C ASN A 12 33.32 -40.84 -30.93
N VAL A 13 32.66 -40.72 -29.77
CA VAL A 13 31.51 -41.54 -29.37
C VAL A 13 30.18 -40.82 -29.69
N PRO A 14 29.32 -41.35 -30.58
CA PRO A 14 28.06 -40.70 -30.94
C PRO A 14 27.12 -40.43 -29.75
N ALA A 15 27.05 -41.36 -28.80
CA ALA A 15 26.22 -41.21 -27.59
C ALA A 15 26.68 -40.05 -26.69
N ALA A 16 27.99 -39.78 -26.62
CA ALA A 16 28.51 -38.65 -25.84
C ALA A 16 28.16 -37.32 -26.51
N LYS A 17 28.19 -37.26 -27.86
CA LYS A 17 27.78 -36.07 -28.62
C LYS A 17 26.30 -35.75 -28.42
N THR A 18 25.41 -36.75 -28.47
CA THR A 18 23.97 -36.54 -28.26
C THR A 18 23.67 -36.09 -26.83
N PHE A 19 24.32 -36.69 -25.84
CA PHE A 19 24.21 -36.26 -24.44
C PHE A 19 24.64 -34.81 -24.25
N ALA A 20 25.82 -34.42 -24.74
CA ALA A 20 26.33 -33.06 -24.62
C ALA A 20 25.38 -32.03 -25.27
N LYS A 21 24.87 -32.32 -26.48
CA LYS A 21 23.87 -31.48 -27.15
C LYS A 21 22.59 -31.33 -26.32
N SER A 22 22.06 -32.45 -25.80
CA SER A 22 20.86 -32.44 -24.95
C SER A 22 21.07 -31.67 -23.65
N PHE A 23 22.25 -31.78 -23.04
CA PHE A 23 22.60 -31.07 -21.81
C PHE A 23 22.72 -29.57 -22.05
N LEU A 24 23.39 -29.15 -23.13
CA LEU A 24 23.49 -27.76 -23.52
C LEU A 24 22.11 -27.16 -23.81
N SER A 25 21.25 -27.88 -24.54
CA SER A 25 19.86 -27.47 -24.79
C SER A 25 19.10 -27.27 -23.48
N ARG A 26 19.19 -28.21 -22.54
CA ARG A 26 18.52 -28.09 -21.23
C ARG A 26 19.08 -26.94 -20.40
N MET A 27 20.37 -26.66 -20.52
CA MET A 27 20.99 -25.54 -19.82
C MET A 27 20.60 -24.18 -20.42
N THR A 28 20.46 -24.08 -21.74
CA THR A 28 19.91 -22.88 -22.39
C THR A 28 18.46 -22.65 -22.03
N ASP A 29 17.66 -23.73 -21.99
CA ASP A 29 16.25 -23.66 -21.57
C ASP A 29 16.12 -23.26 -20.10
N ALA A 30 16.98 -23.78 -19.22
CA ALA A 30 16.99 -23.40 -17.81
C ALA A 30 17.34 -21.91 -17.63
N LYS A 31 18.32 -21.40 -18.38
CA LYS A 31 18.67 -19.97 -18.37
C LYS A 31 17.51 -19.10 -18.85
N SER A 32 16.89 -19.45 -19.98
CA SER A 32 15.75 -18.68 -20.50
C SER A 32 14.55 -18.68 -19.55
N CYS A 33 14.32 -19.79 -18.83
CA CYS A 33 13.29 -19.88 -17.80
C CYS A 33 13.59 -18.97 -16.60
N LEU A 34 14.86 -18.91 -16.15
CA LEU A 34 15.29 -18.02 -15.07
C LEU A 34 15.13 -16.55 -15.46
N ASP A 35 15.54 -16.18 -16.67
CA ASP A 35 15.41 -14.81 -17.18
C ASP A 35 13.93 -14.42 -17.28
N ALA A 36 13.08 -15.30 -17.82
CA ALA A 36 11.64 -15.08 -17.86
C ALA A 36 11.02 -14.98 -16.45
N ALA A 37 11.51 -15.75 -15.47
CA ALA A 37 11.05 -15.65 -14.08
C ALA A 37 11.44 -14.31 -13.45
N GLN A 38 12.66 -13.82 -13.71
CA GLN A 38 13.11 -12.50 -13.26
C GLN A 38 12.28 -11.38 -13.88
N GLN A 39 12.05 -11.43 -15.20
CA GLN A 39 11.21 -10.46 -15.91
C GLN A 39 9.78 -10.41 -15.35
N ARG A 40 9.17 -11.59 -15.11
CA ARG A 40 7.85 -11.64 -14.47
C ARG A 40 7.88 -10.99 -13.09
N ALA A 41 8.89 -11.26 -12.27
CA ALA A 41 9.02 -10.67 -10.94
C ALA A 41 9.15 -9.14 -11.00
N THR A 42 9.96 -8.61 -11.92
CA THR A 42 10.08 -7.16 -12.13
C THR A 42 8.78 -6.54 -12.59
N ASP A 43 8.07 -7.19 -13.52
CA ASP A 43 6.80 -6.69 -14.03
C ASP A 43 5.74 -6.66 -12.93
N TYR A 44 5.63 -7.71 -12.11
CA TYR A 44 4.71 -7.73 -10.97
C TYR A 44 5.04 -6.64 -9.95
N TYR A 45 6.32 -6.42 -9.65
CA TYR A 45 6.74 -5.35 -8.76
C TYR A 45 6.38 -3.97 -9.32
N ASN A 46 6.79 -3.70 -10.56
CA ASN A 46 6.60 -2.42 -11.24
C ASN A 46 5.12 -2.07 -11.46
N LYS A 47 4.25 -3.07 -11.71
CA LYS A 47 2.78 -2.87 -11.83
C LYS A 47 2.16 -2.18 -10.61
N SER A 48 2.72 -2.41 -9.42
CA SER A 48 2.23 -1.84 -8.16
C SER A 48 2.95 -0.54 -7.74
N LYS A 49 4.06 -0.20 -8.41
CA LYS A 49 4.82 1.02 -8.17
C LYS A 49 4.12 2.17 -8.90
N GLN A 50 3.63 3.13 -8.13
CA GLN A 50 3.28 4.44 -8.63
C GLN A 50 4.31 5.44 -8.13
N ASP A 51 4.82 6.27 -9.03
CA ASP A 51 5.65 7.40 -8.68
C ASP A 51 4.74 8.47 -8.06
N VAL A 52 4.72 8.51 -6.73
CA VAL A 52 3.94 9.50 -5.98
C VAL A 52 4.82 10.71 -5.75
N VAL A 53 4.55 11.77 -6.50
CA VAL A 53 5.22 13.07 -6.34
C VAL A 53 4.37 13.96 -5.43
N PHE A 54 5.03 14.63 -4.49
CA PHE A 54 4.40 15.59 -3.59
C PHE A 54 4.99 16.98 -3.83
N SER A 55 4.13 17.98 -3.80
CA SER A 55 4.56 19.38 -3.91
C SER A 55 4.95 19.95 -2.54
N GLU A 56 5.86 20.91 -2.51
CA GLU A 56 6.18 21.68 -1.31
C GLU A 56 4.90 22.37 -0.77
N GLY A 57 4.75 22.38 0.55
CA GLY A 57 3.56 22.93 1.23
C GLY A 57 2.32 22.02 1.22
N GLN A 58 2.32 20.91 0.46
CA GLN A 58 1.20 19.98 0.45
C GLN A 58 0.99 19.35 1.83
N LYS A 59 -0.26 19.33 2.31
CA LYS A 59 -0.62 18.67 3.57
C LYS A 59 -0.69 17.16 3.38
N VAL A 60 -0.01 16.41 4.23
CA VAL A 60 0.06 14.95 4.19
C VAL A 60 -0.07 14.34 5.57
N LEU A 61 -0.62 13.13 5.65
CA LEU A 61 -0.70 12.32 6.85
C LEU A 61 0.52 11.40 6.94
N LEU A 62 1.10 11.29 8.13
CA LEU A 62 2.21 10.38 8.43
C LEU A 62 1.72 9.08 9.08
N SER A 63 2.25 7.93 8.67
CA SER A 63 1.90 6.64 9.26
C SER A 63 2.61 6.39 10.59
N THR A 64 1.86 5.90 11.58
CA THR A 64 2.40 5.52 12.90
C THR A 64 3.03 4.13 12.96
N LYS A 65 3.08 3.39 11.84
CA LYS A 65 3.55 1.99 11.80
C LYS A 65 4.92 1.78 12.44
N ASN A 66 5.83 2.73 12.24
CA ASN A 66 7.22 2.67 12.74
C ASN A 66 7.48 3.64 13.91
N LEU A 67 6.45 4.34 14.38
CA LEU A 67 6.57 5.35 15.43
C LEU A 67 6.19 4.72 16.78
N ARG A 68 7.14 4.06 17.43
CA ARG A 68 6.90 3.38 18.72
C ARG A 68 6.67 4.35 19.88
N SER A 69 7.28 5.53 19.82
CA SER A 69 7.29 6.51 20.92
C SER A 69 6.44 7.75 20.64
N PHE A 70 5.55 7.71 19.65
CA PHE A 70 4.77 8.90 19.30
C PHE A 70 3.68 9.22 20.34
N ALA A 71 3.07 8.18 20.94
CA ALA A 71 1.99 8.37 21.88
C ALA A 71 1.99 7.25 22.92
N GLU A 72 1.61 7.59 24.15
CA GLU A 72 1.39 6.63 25.23
C GLU A 72 0.09 5.85 24.98
N GLY A 73 0.13 4.54 25.24
CA GLY A 73 -1.02 3.65 25.13
C GLY A 73 -0.81 2.45 24.20
N SER A 74 -1.87 1.65 24.05
CA SER A 74 -1.77 0.43 23.23
C SER A 74 -1.83 0.75 21.74
N ARG A 75 -0.92 0.14 20.96
CA ARG A 75 -0.85 0.32 19.49
C ARG A 75 -2.15 0.00 18.75
N LYS A 76 -3.07 -0.78 19.36
CA LYS A 76 -4.38 -1.11 18.80
C LYS A 76 -5.36 0.07 18.83
N LEU A 77 -5.21 0.97 19.80
CA LEU A 77 -6.10 2.11 20.01
C LEU A 77 -5.53 3.41 19.44
N LEU A 78 -4.22 3.45 19.16
CA LEU A 78 -3.58 4.61 18.55
C LEU A 78 -4.01 4.81 17.08
N PRO A 79 -4.12 6.06 16.62
CA PRO A 79 -4.43 6.34 15.23
C PRO A 79 -3.34 5.80 14.31
N ARG A 80 -3.74 5.20 13.19
CA ARG A 80 -2.81 4.66 12.18
C ARG A 80 -2.09 5.75 11.38
N TRP A 81 -2.72 6.91 11.26
CA TRP A 81 -2.25 8.08 10.52
C TRP A 81 -2.40 9.31 11.41
N ILE A 82 -1.37 10.13 11.47
CA ILE A 82 -1.29 11.29 12.36
C ILE A 82 -1.02 12.54 11.53
N GLY A 83 -1.64 13.64 11.97
CA GLY A 83 -1.39 15.04 11.58
C GLY A 83 -1.44 15.35 10.08
N PRO A 84 -2.08 16.45 9.64
CA PRO A 84 -1.67 17.06 8.39
C PRO A 84 -0.34 17.79 8.62
N TYR A 85 0.76 17.19 8.20
CA TYR A 85 2.08 17.82 8.16
C TYR A 85 2.32 18.41 6.77
N ALA A 86 2.98 19.56 6.71
CA ALA A 86 3.37 20.17 5.45
C ALA A 86 4.62 19.46 4.90
N VAL A 87 4.64 19.20 3.59
CA VAL A 87 5.83 18.74 2.88
C VAL A 87 6.81 19.92 2.77
N GLU A 88 8.02 19.75 3.29
CA GLU A 88 9.10 20.72 3.09
C GLU A 88 9.66 20.57 1.68
N ARG A 89 10.04 19.33 1.29
CA ARG A 89 10.51 18.99 -0.06
C ARG A 89 10.58 17.47 -0.27
N MET A 90 10.66 17.05 -1.53
CA MET A 90 11.07 15.68 -1.85
C MET A 90 12.58 15.48 -1.71
N VAL A 91 12.99 14.34 -1.15
CA VAL A 91 14.38 13.90 -1.03
C VAL A 91 14.55 12.71 -1.99
N GLY A 92 14.95 13.01 -3.22
CA GLY A 92 14.98 12.04 -4.32
C GLY A 92 13.59 11.55 -4.71
N ASN A 93 13.50 10.37 -5.32
CA ASN A 93 12.24 9.86 -5.90
C ASN A 93 11.34 9.13 -4.88
N ALA A 94 11.89 8.74 -3.72
CA ALA A 94 11.22 7.81 -2.82
C ALA A 94 11.04 8.33 -1.38
N ALA A 95 11.58 9.51 -1.05
CA ALA A 95 11.47 10.07 0.29
C ALA A 95 11.00 11.52 0.25
N VAL A 96 10.37 11.93 1.34
CA VAL A 96 9.80 13.27 1.53
C VAL A 96 10.22 13.76 2.90
N LYS A 97 10.71 15.00 2.96
CA LYS A 97 11.00 15.70 4.21
C LYS A 97 9.76 16.48 4.63
N LEU A 98 9.31 16.26 5.86
CA LEU A 98 8.12 16.89 6.44
C LEU A 98 8.52 17.95 7.46
N VAL A 99 7.69 18.99 7.57
CA VAL A 99 7.76 19.95 8.67
C VAL A 99 7.07 19.32 9.88
N LEU A 100 7.86 18.73 10.77
CA LEU A 100 7.39 18.14 12.03
C LEU A 100 7.52 19.13 13.20
N PRO A 101 6.67 19.03 14.23
CA PRO A 101 6.86 19.73 15.50
C PRO A 101 8.15 19.28 16.17
N THR A 102 8.87 20.21 16.81
CA THR A 102 10.13 19.93 17.52
C THR A 102 9.97 18.91 18.65
N ASP A 103 8.77 18.79 19.22
CA ASP A 103 8.46 17.86 20.31
C ASP A 103 8.54 16.39 19.87
N MET A 104 8.39 16.13 18.56
CA MET A 104 8.65 14.80 17.99
C MET A 104 10.15 14.63 17.79
N ASN A 105 10.80 13.90 18.69
CA ASN A 105 12.19 13.45 18.53
C ASN A 105 12.33 12.34 17.46
N ILE A 106 11.89 12.61 16.23
CA ILE A 106 11.87 11.69 15.09
C ILE A 106 12.47 12.42 13.87
N HIS A 107 13.23 11.71 13.05
CA HIS A 107 13.81 12.30 11.84
C HIS A 107 12.69 12.69 10.83
N PRO A 108 12.70 13.93 10.28
CA PRO A 108 11.60 14.44 9.44
C PRO A 108 11.50 13.83 8.03
N THR A 109 12.44 12.97 7.63
CA THR A 109 12.45 12.37 6.29
C THR A 109 11.81 10.98 6.32
N PHE A 110 10.75 10.78 5.53
CA PHE A 110 10.01 9.52 5.45
C PHE A 110 9.87 9.03 4.02
N HIS A 111 9.83 7.71 3.84
CA HIS A 111 9.55 7.10 2.54
C HIS A 111 8.10 7.37 2.10
N VAL A 112 7.86 7.56 0.79
CA VAL A 112 6.53 7.89 0.22
C VAL A 112 5.43 6.90 0.61
N SER A 113 5.75 5.63 0.88
CA SER A 113 4.77 4.61 1.34
C SER A 113 4.24 4.82 2.76
N LEU A 114 4.92 5.63 3.57
CA LEU A 114 4.52 5.98 4.93
C LEU A 114 3.75 7.29 4.98
N ILE A 115 3.50 7.91 3.83
CA ILE A 115 2.85 9.20 3.69
C ILE A 115 1.57 9.01 2.87
N ARG A 116 0.51 9.74 3.24
CA ARG A 116 -0.74 9.77 2.47
C ARG A 116 -1.16 11.22 2.24
N PRO A 117 -1.57 11.62 1.03
CA PRO A 117 -2.09 12.96 0.80
C PRO A 117 -3.31 13.22 1.70
N TYR A 118 -3.32 14.37 2.38
CA TYR A 118 -4.46 14.80 3.18
C TYR A 118 -5.57 15.30 2.25
N ARG A 119 -6.76 14.71 2.35
CA ARG A 119 -7.95 15.09 1.57
C ARG A 119 -9.06 15.69 2.46
N GLY A 120 -8.68 16.29 3.59
CA GLY A 120 -9.63 17.07 4.37
C GLY A 120 -9.86 18.39 3.67
N THR A 121 -11.11 18.83 3.57
CA THR A 121 -11.40 20.24 3.40
C THR A 121 -10.77 20.95 4.60
N GLU A 122 -9.91 21.93 4.34
CA GLU A 122 -9.68 22.98 5.35
C GLU A 122 -11.06 23.42 5.82
N PRO A 123 -11.31 23.66 7.12
CA PRO A 123 -12.57 24.25 7.54
C PRO A 123 -12.61 25.61 6.85
N VAL A 124 -13.29 25.64 5.70
CA VAL A 124 -13.64 26.88 5.03
C VAL A 124 -14.43 27.62 6.09
N ALA A 125 -13.99 28.82 6.44
CA ALA A 125 -14.63 29.69 7.44
C ALA A 125 -16.05 30.13 7.04
N ASN A 126 -16.70 29.41 6.11
CA ASN A 126 -18.08 29.59 5.72
C ASN A 126 -18.90 28.60 6.56
N ALA A 127 -19.22 29.01 7.78
CA ALA A 127 -20.05 28.30 8.75
C ALA A 127 -21.54 28.16 8.31
N ASN A 128 -21.83 28.09 7.01
CA ASN A 128 -23.19 28.11 6.48
C ASN A 128 -23.61 26.77 5.83
N ASP A 129 -22.70 25.82 5.63
CA ASP A 129 -22.99 24.50 5.04
C ASP A 129 -22.97 23.38 6.09
N THR A 130 -23.30 23.67 7.35
CA THR A 130 -23.88 22.61 8.18
C THR A 130 -25.24 22.28 7.58
N PRO A 131 -25.51 21.04 7.11
CA PRO A 131 -26.89 20.61 7.01
C PRO A 131 -27.43 20.72 8.43
N THR A 132 -28.25 21.75 8.68
CA THR A 132 -28.98 21.91 9.92
C THR A 132 -29.58 20.55 10.21
N ALA A 133 -29.09 19.89 11.26
CA ALA A 133 -29.79 18.75 11.81
C ALA A 133 -31.17 19.32 12.16
N VAL A 134 -32.16 19.02 11.32
CA VAL A 134 -33.54 19.34 11.60
C VAL A 134 -33.80 18.66 12.93
N GLU A 135 -33.89 19.46 13.99
CA GLU A 135 -34.24 18.92 15.29
C GLU A 135 -35.54 18.15 15.08
N PRO A 136 -35.58 16.84 15.40
CA PRO A 136 -36.84 16.13 15.34
C PRO A 136 -37.81 16.90 16.24
N GLY A 137 -38.93 17.33 15.64
CA GLY A 137 -39.96 18.09 16.34
C GLY A 137 -40.39 17.41 17.64
N PRO A 138 -41.00 18.15 18.58
CA PRO A 138 -41.14 17.77 19.99
C PRO A 138 -41.67 16.34 20.16
N GLU A 139 -40.93 15.54 20.94
CA GLU A 139 -41.27 14.16 21.25
C GLU A 139 -42.62 14.09 21.98
N THR A 140 -43.65 13.56 21.32
CA THR A 140 -44.87 13.13 22.01
C THR A 140 -44.63 11.74 22.57
N TRP A 141 -44.34 11.66 23.87
CA TRP A 141 -44.23 10.41 24.60
C TRP A 141 -45.61 9.73 24.69
N ILE A 142 -45.93 8.87 23.74
CA ILE A 142 -47.04 7.91 23.88
C ILE A 142 -46.47 6.68 24.61
N ALA A 143 -46.97 6.45 25.82
CA ALA A 143 -46.56 5.38 26.71
C ALA A 143 -46.50 4.01 25.99
N GLY A 144 -45.30 3.42 25.94
CA GLY A 144 -45.11 1.99 25.67
C GLY A 144 -44.80 1.57 24.23
N LYS A 145 -44.62 2.48 23.26
CA LYS A 145 -44.18 2.09 21.91
C LYS A 145 -42.65 2.15 21.78
N GLN A 146 -42.04 1.07 21.30
CA GLN A 146 -40.65 1.09 20.84
C GLN A 146 -40.52 2.07 19.66
N LYS A 147 -39.36 2.69 19.52
CA LYS A 147 -39.09 3.67 18.46
C LYS A 147 -39.02 2.96 17.11
N GLU A 148 -40.13 2.97 16.37
CA GLU A 148 -40.21 2.50 14.99
C GLU A 148 -39.74 3.63 14.07
N TYR A 149 -38.83 3.31 13.14
CA TYR A 149 -38.37 4.24 12.12
C TYR A 149 -38.92 3.79 10.77
N ASP A 150 -39.61 4.70 10.07
CA ASP A 150 -39.92 4.49 8.66
C ASP A 150 -38.64 4.61 7.84
N VAL A 151 -38.33 3.56 7.07
CA VAL A 151 -37.14 3.50 6.21
C VAL A 151 -37.55 3.80 4.78
N GLU A 152 -37.13 4.94 4.23
CA GLU A 152 -37.47 5.32 2.84
C GLU A 152 -36.79 4.43 1.79
N ARG A 153 -35.48 4.17 1.95
CA ARG A 153 -34.73 3.28 1.04
C ARG A 153 -33.42 2.79 1.65
N VAL A 154 -33.04 1.55 1.35
CA VAL A 154 -31.70 1.03 1.63
C VAL A 154 -30.69 1.70 0.67
N LEU A 155 -29.73 2.45 1.20
CA LEU A 155 -28.72 3.15 0.40
C LEU A 155 -27.57 2.24 -0.05
N ASP A 156 -27.17 1.29 0.79
CA ASP A 156 -26.08 0.36 0.49
C ASP A 156 -26.25 -0.94 1.29
N TYR A 157 -25.83 -2.07 0.72
CA TYR A 157 -25.74 -3.33 1.45
C TYR A 157 -24.46 -4.06 1.06
N ARG A 158 -23.76 -4.59 2.06
CA ARG A 158 -22.51 -5.33 1.85
C ARG A 158 -22.65 -6.78 2.25
N THR A 159 -22.69 -7.67 1.27
CA THR A 159 -22.57 -9.11 1.52
C THR A 159 -21.10 -9.49 1.72
N ARG A 160 -20.77 -10.04 2.89
CA ARG A 160 -19.44 -10.60 3.14
C ARG A 160 -19.40 -12.04 2.62
N ARG A 161 -18.69 -12.27 1.51
CA ARG A 161 -18.33 -13.63 1.10
C ARG A 161 -17.23 -14.14 2.04
N VAL A 162 -17.57 -15.10 2.90
CA VAL A 162 -16.56 -15.86 3.64
C VAL A 162 -15.82 -16.72 2.62
N GLY A 163 -14.51 -16.49 2.45
CA GLY A 163 -13.70 -17.27 1.53
C GLY A 163 -13.69 -18.74 1.93
N LYS A 164 -13.78 -19.66 0.96
CA LYS A 164 -13.60 -21.10 1.21
C LYS A 164 -12.27 -21.29 1.95
N HIS A 165 -12.33 -21.81 3.17
CA HIS A 165 -11.15 -22.31 3.84
C HIS A 165 -10.53 -23.38 2.93
N ARG A 166 -9.27 -23.17 2.53
CA ARG A 166 -8.47 -24.23 1.94
C ARG A 166 -8.07 -25.14 3.09
N CYS A 167 -8.69 -26.31 3.20
CA CYS A 167 -8.14 -27.39 4.01
C CYS A 167 -6.74 -27.71 3.46
N LYS A 168 -5.77 -27.83 4.38
CA LYS A 168 -4.41 -28.24 4.06
C LYS A 168 -4.35 -29.73 3.73
#